data_AF-A0A246FB06-F1
#
_entry.id   AF-A0A246FB06-F1
#
_cell.length_a   1.000
_cell.length_b   1.000
_cell.length_c   1.000
_cell.angle_alpha   90.00
_cell.angle_beta   90.00
_cell.angle_gamma   90.00
#
_symmetry.space_group_name_H-M   'P 1'
#
loop_
_entity.id
_entity.type
_entity.pdbx_description
1 polymer ?
#
loop_
_entity_poly.entity_id
_entity_poly.type
_entity_poly.pdbx_seq_one_letter_code
_entity_poly.pdbx_strand_id
1 'polypeptide(L)'
;MEWLSGVFDQILSFFQWIWDFFAQGVYDFIKDGLVVATKAAMYSALQTFILLLDVSFTVARELIDSLGISAMVRGMYAALPADIAAGLAFFGIPQALNIIMLAAATRFCMRFVPFIGR
;
A
#
# COMPACT_ATOMS: atom_id res chain seq x y z
N MET A 1 54.20 24.28 26.80
CA MET A 1 54.45 23.09 25.94
C MET A 1 53.19 22.24 25.78
N GLU A 2 52.29 22.16 26.76
CA GLU A 2 51.00 21.44 26.64
C GLU A 2 50.03 21.98 25.58
N TRP A 3 50.01 23.30 25.34
CA TRP A 3 49.11 23.87 24.32
C TRP A 3 49.52 23.49 22.88
N LEU A 4 50.82 23.27 22.64
CA LEU A 4 51.33 22.81 21.35
C LEU A 4 51.04 21.33 21.14
N SER A 5 51.12 20.50 22.19
CA SER A 5 50.73 19.08 22.10
C SER A 5 49.23 18.93 21.89
N GLY A 6 48.39 19.73 22.57
CA GLY A 6 46.94 19.71 22.36
C GLY A 6 46.52 20.11 20.95
N VAL A 7 47.15 21.13 20.36
CA VAL A 7 46.92 21.51 18.96
C VAL A 7 47.41 20.43 17.98
N PHE A 8 48.54 19.79 18.25
CA PHE A 8 49.04 18.68 17.44
C PHE A 8 48.14 17.44 17.48
N ASP A 9 47.63 17.06 18.66
CA ASP A 9 46.67 15.96 18.80
C ASP A 9 45.33 16.25 18.13
N GLN A 10 44.89 17.50 18.15
CA GLN A 10 43.66 17.92 17.47
C GLN A 10 43.82 17.89 15.94
N ILE A 11 45.00 18.23 15.43
CA ILE A 11 45.31 18.12 14.00
C ILE A 11 45.42 16.64 13.59
N LEU A 12 46.12 15.81 14.38
CA LEU A 12 46.22 14.37 14.11
C LEU A 12 44.86 13.68 14.14
N SER A 13 44.00 13.97 15.11
CA SER A 13 42.64 13.41 15.15
C SER A 13 41.76 13.91 14.00
N PHE A 14 41.95 15.13 13.51
CA PHE A 14 41.27 15.62 12.31
C PHE A 14 41.72 14.85 11.06
N PHE A 15 43.03 14.60 10.89
CA PHE A 15 43.55 13.78 9.79
C PHE A 15 43.11 12.32 9.91
N GLN A 16 43.02 11.77 11.12
CA GLN A 16 42.49 10.43 11.39
C GLN A 16 41.00 10.35 11.01
N TRP A 17 40.18 11.35 11.39
CA TRP A 17 38.77 11.40 11.01
C TRP A 17 38.57 11.51 9.50
N ILE A 18 39.39 12.31 8.81
CA ILE A 18 39.39 12.35 7.34
C ILE A 18 39.75 10.98 6.77
N TRP A 19 40.79 10.34 7.29
CA TRP A 19 41.21 9.01 6.83
C TRP A 19 40.14 7.95 7.06
N ASP A 20 39.51 7.93 8.22
CA ASP A 20 38.42 7.00 8.58
C ASP A 20 37.16 7.28 7.74
N PHE A 21 36.87 8.55 7.43
CA PHE A 21 35.80 8.93 6.52
C PHE A 21 36.05 8.43 5.10
N PHE A 22 37.27 8.56 4.60
CA PHE A 22 37.65 8.03 3.27
C PHE A 22 37.72 6.50 3.24
N ALA A 23 38.16 5.86 4.32
CA ALA A 23 38.31 4.41 4.38
C ALA A 23 36.99 3.66 4.60
N GLN A 24 36.08 4.21 5.40
CA GLN A 24 34.84 3.52 5.81
C GLN A 24 33.60 4.40 5.69
N GLY A 25 33.70 5.70 5.97
CA GLY A 25 32.56 6.63 5.95
C GLY A 25 31.86 6.78 4.61
N VAL A 26 32.59 6.73 3.48
CA VAL A 26 31.99 6.78 2.13
C VAL A 26 31.13 5.55 1.83
N TYR A 27 31.57 4.35 2.25
CA TYR A 27 30.83 3.12 2.02
C TYR A 27 29.54 3.09 2.85
N ASP A 28 29.61 3.45 4.13
CA ASP A 28 28.44 3.50 5.01
C ASP A 28 27.46 4.59 4.57
N PHE A 29 27.94 5.76 4.13
CA PHE A 29 27.09 6.83 3.59
C PHE A 29 26.31 6.39 2.34
N ILE A 30 26.97 5.72 1.38
CA ILE A 30 26.31 5.21 0.18
C ILE A 30 25.32 4.10 0.53
N LYS A 31 25.71 3.18 1.43
CA LYS A 31 24.86 2.09 1.88
C LYS A 31 23.59 2.61 2.56
N ASP A 32 23.72 3.56 3.49
CA ASP A 32 22.58 4.15 4.18
C ASP A 32 21.72 4.98 3.23
N GLY A 33 22.34 5.70 2.30
CA GLY A 33 21.64 6.40 1.22
C GLY A 33 20.80 5.47 0.35
N LEU A 34 21.35 4.33 -0.07
CA LEU A 34 20.63 3.31 -0.83
C LEU A 34 19.51 2.65 -0.02
N VAL A 35 19.71 2.42 1.28
CA VAL A 35 18.67 1.90 2.17
C VAL A 35 17.49 2.88 2.27
N VAL A 36 17.77 4.18 2.46
CA VAL A 36 16.73 5.21 2.53
C VAL A 36 16.02 5.36 1.18
N ALA A 37 16.76 5.38 0.07
CA ALA A 37 16.17 5.45 -1.27
C ALA A 37 15.27 4.25 -1.56
N THR A 38 15.70 3.03 -1.21
CA THR A 38 14.90 1.82 -1.37
C THR A 38 13.65 1.85 -0.51
N LYS A 39 13.76 2.29 0.76
CA LYS A 39 12.59 2.47 1.64
C LYS A 39 11.61 3.47 1.03
N ALA A 40 12.06 4.64 0.58
CA ALA A 40 11.22 5.64 -0.03
C ALA A 40 10.51 5.10 -1.29
N ALA A 41 11.23 4.37 -2.16
CA ALA A 41 10.66 3.75 -3.34
C ALA A 41 9.58 2.72 -2.99
N MET A 42 9.81 1.88 -1.97
CA MET A 42 8.81 0.93 -1.49
C MET A 42 7.57 1.63 -0.93
N TYR A 43 7.76 2.68 -0.12
CA TYR A 43 6.64 3.46 0.42
C TYR A 43 5.83 4.12 -0.69
N SER A 44 6.48 4.74 -1.68
CA SER A 44 5.77 5.35 -2.81
C SER A 44 5.03 4.32 -3.66
N ALA A 45 5.61 3.12 -3.87
CA ALA A 45 4.97 2.06 -4.62
C ALA A 45 3.72 1.54 -3.91
N LEU A 46 3.80 1.32 -2.59
CA LEU A 46 2.65 0.87 -1.79
C LEU A 46 1.56 1.94 -1.71
N GLN A 47 1.90 3.21 -1.52
CA GLN A 47 0.92 4.30 -1.51
C GLN A 47 0.21 4.43 -2.86
N THR A 48 0.96 4.30 -3.96
CA THR A 48 0.39 4.28 -5.31
C THR A 48 -0.56 3.10 -5.46
N PHE A 49 -0.16 1.90 -5.02
CA PHE A 49 -1.02 0.72 -5.09
C PHE A 49 -2.33 0.89 -4.32
N ILE A 50 -2.28 1.48 -3.13
CA ILE A 50 -3.49 1.78 -2.33
C ILE A 50 -4.40 2.75 -3.07
N LEU A 51 -3.86 3.82 -3.66
CA LEU A 51 -4.62 4.78 -4.45
C LEU A 51 -5.31 4.11 -5.64
N LEU A 52 -4.60 3.22 -6.35
CA LEU A 52 -5.15 2.50 -7.49
C LEU A 52 -6.27 1.52 -7.06
N LEU A 53 -6.13 0.89 -5.89
CA LEU A 53 -7.19 0.06 -5.31
C LEU A 53 -8.44 0.90 -5.02
N ASP A 54 -8.29 2.06 -4.38
CA ASP A 54 -9.41 2.95 -4.07
C ASP A 54 -10.15 3.44 -5.33
N VAL A 55 -9.40 3.78 -6.38
CA VAL A 55 -9.98 4.14 -7.69
C VAL A 55 -10.74 2.95 -8.27
N SER A 56 -10.14 1.76 -8.29
CA SER A 56 -10.78 0.55 -8.84
C SER A 56 -12.06 0.17 -8.11
N PHE A 57 -12.08 0.38 -6.79
CA PHE A 57 -13.22 0.10 -5.94
C PHE A 57 -14.37 1.08 -6.17
N THR A 58 -14.05 2.37 -6.32
CA THR A 58 -15.04 3.41 -6.64
C THR A 58 -15.72 3.11 -7.98
N VAL A 59 -14.94 2.81 -9.02
CA VAL A 59 -15.48 2.44 -10.34
C VAL A 59 -16.29 1.15 -10.29
N ALA A 60 -15.86 0.15 -9.51
CA ALA A 60 -16.60 -1.09 -9.33
C ALA A 60 -17.96 -0.88 -8.66
N ARG A 61 -18.06 0.02 -7.67
CA ARG A 61 -19.33 0.39 -7.03
C ARG A 61 -20.26 1.07 -8.03
N GLU A 62 -19.76 2.07 -8.75
CA GLU A 62 -20.53 2.78 -9.77
C GLU A 62 -21.05 1.82 -10.86
N LEU A 63 -20.23 0.86 -11.29
CA LEU A 63 -20.65 -0.17 -12.23
C LEU A 63 -21.75 -1.07 -11.66
N ILE A 64 -21.60 -1.57 -10.43
CA ILE A 64 -22.63 -2.41 -9.79
C ILE A 64 -23.96 -1.66 -9.64
N ASP A 65 -23.90 -0.39 -9.26
CA ASP A 65 -25.08 0.48 -9.13
C ASP A 65 -25.74 0.72 -10.50
N SER A 66 -24.94 1.00 -11.53
CA SER A 66 -25.43 1.20 -12.90
C SER A 66 -26.08 -0.04 -13.52
N LEU A 67 -25.57 -1.23 -13.19
CA LEU A 67 -26.08 -2.52 -13.68
C LEU A 67 -27.33 -2.97 -12.91
N GLY A 68 -27.74 -2.27 -11.85
CA GLY A 68 -28.93 -2.60 -11.07
C GLY A 68 -28.85 -3.96 -10.36
N ILE A 69 -27.64 -4.51 -10.16
CA ILE A 69 -27.44 -5.85 -9.58
C ILE A 69 -28.02 -5.89 -8.15
N SER A 70 -27.92 -4.80 -7.39
CA SER A 70 -28.53 -4.71 -6.06
C SER A 70 -30.06 -4.74 -6.10
N ALA A 71 -30.70 -4.26 -7.17
CA ALA A 71 -32.15 -4.39 -7.35
C ALA A 71 -32.53 -5.84 -7.73
N MET A 72 -31.73 -6.50 -8.55
CA MET A 72 -31.92 -7.91 -8.92
C MET A 72 -31.78 -8.85 -7.72
N VAL A 73 -30.73 -8.68 -6.89
CA VAL A 73 -30.52 -9.50 -5.68
C VAL A 73 -31.67 -9.32 -4.68
N ARG A 74 -32.16 -8.08 -4.50
CA ARG A 74 -33.34 -7.80 -3.66
C ARG A 74 -34.61 -8.44 -4.22
N GLY A 75 -34.81 -8.42 -5.55
CA GLY A 75 -35.93 -9.08 -6.21
C GLY A 75 -35.91 -10.61 -6.04
N MET A 76 -34.73 -11.24 -6.15
CA MET A 76 -34.58 -12.67 -5.92
C MET A 76 -34.76 -13.06 -4.45
N TYR A 77 -34.34 -12.22 -3.51
CA TYR A 77 -34.58 -12.43 -2.08
C TYR A 77 -36.05 -12.26 -1.70
N ALA A 78 -36.77 -11.32 -2.33
CA ALA A 78 -38.21 -11.15 -2.12
C ALA A 78 -39.03 -12.34 -2.67
N ALA A 79 -38.48 -13.09 -3.62
CA ALA A 79 -39.08 -14.32 -4.12
C ALA A 79 -38.85 -15.54 -3.19
N LEU A 80 -37.98 -15.41 -2.17
CA LEU A 80 -37.74 -16.48 -1.20
C LEU A 80 -38.83 -16.50 -0.11
N PRO A 81 -39.29 -17.69 0.34
CA PRO A 81 -40.19 -17.82 1.49
C PRO A 81 -39.61 -17.18 2.74
N ALA A 82 -40.45 -16.46 3.51
CA ALA A 82 -40.04 -15.61 4.63
C ALA A 82 -39.16 -16.33 5.68
N ASP A 83 -39.43 -17.60 5.96
CA ASP A 83 -38.69 -18.40 6.95
C ASP A 83 -37.25 -18.70 6.51
N ILE A 84 -37.05 -18.96 5.20
CA ILE A 84 -35.73 -19.21 4.63
C ILE A 84 -34.97 -17.89 4.49
N ALA A 85 -35.65 -16.81 4.10
CA ALA A 85 -35.07 -15.47 4.03
C ALA A 85 -34.59 -14.98 5.42
N ALA A 86 -35.35 -15.25 6.47
CA ALA A 86 -34.98 -14.94 7.86
C ALA A 86 -33.75 -15.75 8.31
N GLY A 87 -33.68 -17.04 7.96
CA GLY A 87 -32.51 -17.88 8.19
C GLY A 87 -31.25 -17.38 7.48
N LEU A 88 -31.36 -17.02 6.19
CA LEU A 88 -30.24 -16.49 5.41
C LEU A 88 -29.77 -15.11 5.90
N ALA A 89 -30.70 -14.27 6.36
CA ALA A 89 -30.39 -12.99 6.97
C ALA A 89 -29.67 -13.15 8.33
N PHE A 90 -30.04 -14.16 9.13
CA PHE A 90 -29.35 -14.49 10.37
C PHE A 90 -27.89 -14.89 10.14
N PHE A 91 -27.61 -15.63 9.07
CA PHE A 91 -26.24 -16.00 8.69
C PHE A 91 -25.45 -14.90 7.95
N GLY A 92 -26.05 -13.73 7.71
CA GLY A 92 -25.38 -12.63 7.02
C GLY A 92 -25.05 -12.88 5.55
N ILE A 93 -25.70 -13.88 4.93
CA ILE A 93 -25.48 -14.29 3.54
C ILE A 93 -25.76 -13.16 2.53
N PRO A 94 -26.78 -12.30 2.69
CA PRO A 94 -26.98 -11.15 1.82
C PRO A 94 -25.79 -10.18 1.84
N GLN A 95 -25.23 -9.90 3.01
CA GLN A 95 -24.07 -9.01 3.15
C GLN A 95 -22.82 -9.65 2.55
N ALA A 96 -22.60 -10.95 2.78
CA ALA A 96 -21.48 -11.68 2.21
C ALA A 96 -21.50 -11.69 0.68
N LEU A 97 -22.68 -11.91 0.07
CA LEU A 97 -22.84 -11.86 -1.38
C LEU A 97 -22.52 -10.47 -1.96
N ASN A 98 -22.98 -9.40 -1.32
CA ASN A 98 -22.65 -8.03 -1.74
C ASN A 98 -21.14 -7.77 -1.69
N ILE A 99 -20.45 -8.24 -0.63
CA ILE A 99 -19.00 -8.09 -0.49
C ILE A 99 -18.26 -8.89 -1.57
N ILE A 100 -18.68 -10.14 -1.85
CA ILE A 100 -18.06 -10.99 -2.89
C ILE A 100 -18.24 -10.37 -4.27
N MET A 101 -19.44 -9.91 -4.60
CA MET A 101 -19.72 -9.27 -5.89
C MET A 101 -18.91 -7.97 -6.06
N LEU A 102 -18.84 -7.15 -5.01
CA LEU A 102 -18.02 -5.95 -5.01
C LEU A 102 -16.53 -6.26 -5.15
N ALA A 103 -16.03 -7.29 -4.46
CA ALA A 103 -14.65 -7.74 -4.58
C ALA A 103 -14.33 -8.28 -5.99
N ALA A 104 -15.25 -9.03 -6.60
CA ALA A 104 -15.10 -9.53 -7.96
C ALA A 104 -15.09 -8.40 -8.99
N ALA A 105 -15.98 -7.42 -8.86
CA ALA A 105 -16.02 -6.23 -9.71
C ALA A 105 -14.77 -5.35 -9.50
N THR A 106 -14.30 -5.18 -8.27
CA THR A 106 -13.06 -4.44 -7.96
C THR A 106 -11.84 -5.13 -8.58
N ARG A 107 -11.75 -6.47 -8.48
CA ARG A 107 -10.70 -7.25 -9.13
C ARG A 107 -10.74 -7.11 -10.66
N PHE A 108 -11.93 -7.06 -11.24
CA PHE A 108 -12.08 -6.79 -12.67
C PHE A 108 -11.60 -5.37 -13.01
N CYS A 109 -12.04 -4.36 -12.27
CA CYS A 109 -11.66 -2.96 -12.49
C CYS A 109 -10.16 -2.72 -12.31
N MET A 110 -9.49 -3.40 -11.36
CA MET A 110 -8.04 -3.33 -11.19
C MET A 110 -7.25 -3.73 -12.45
N ARG A 111 -7.80 -4.57 -13.33
CA ARG A 111 -7.16 -4.91 -14.62
C ARG A 111 -7.18 -3.75 -15.62
N PHE A 112 -8.10 -2.80 -15.45
CA PHE A 112 -8.25 -1.62 -16.31
C PHE A 112 -7.64 -0.36 -15.71
N VAL A 113 -7.18 -0.42 -14.47
CA VAL A 113 -6.52 0.72 -13.84
C VAL A 113 -5.15 0.97 -14.50
N PRO A 114 -4.89 2.19 -15.00
CA PRO A 114 -3.59 2.53 -15.58
C PRO A 114 -2.48 2.30 -14.54
N PHE A 115 -1.32 1.84 -15.00
CA PHE A 115 -0.14 1.40 -14.23
C PHE A 115 -0.13 -0.04 -13.69
N ILE A 116 -1.27 -0.71 -13.50
CA ILE A 116 -1.33 -2.15 -13.12
C ILE A 116 -1.83 -3.02 -14.28
N GLY A 117 -2.58 -2.46 -15.23
CA GLY A 117 -3.09 -3.16 -16.42
C GLY A 117 -2.03 -3.51 -17.46
N ARG A 118 -1.19 -4.50 -17.17
CA ARG A 118 -0.61 -5.44 -18.15
C ARG A 118 -0.77 -6.86 -17.63
#